data_AF-A0A917LYJ2-F1
#
_entry.id   AF-A0A917LYJ2-F1
#
_cell.length_a   1.000
_cell.length_b   1.000
_cell.length_c   1.000
_cell.angle_alpha   90.00
_cell.angle_beta   90.00
_cell.angle_gamma   90.00
#
_symmetry.space_group_name_H-M   'P 1'
#
loop_
_entity.id
_entity.type
_entity.pdbx_description
1 polymer ?
#
loop_
_entity_poly.entity_id
_entity_poly.type
_entity_poly.pdbx_seq_one_letter_code
_entity_poly.pdbx_strand_id
1 'polypeptide(L)'
;MSAGRPAGDREPPGDREAAAGSGAAAGPGSAAAAGPAAGSEPVTITVCPDGPLLVRGGYELLDGDDRPIDPGRATVALCRCGASAIKPFCDGSHKRARFRAR
;
A
#
# COMPACT_ATOMS: atom_id res chain seq x y z
N MET A 1 22.64 57.79 43.52
CA MET A 1 22.41 57.48 42.09
C MET A 1 21.84 56.08 42.01
N SER A 2 20.65 55.98 41.44
CA SER A 2 19.81 54.78 41.39
C SER A 2 20.35 53.71 40.43
N ALA A 3 20.15 52.44 40.81
CA ALA A 3 19.76 51.29 39.97
C ALA A 3 19.96 50.05 40.86
N GLY A 4 18.95 49.25 41.24
CA GLY A 4 17.92 48.68 40.39
C GLY A 4 18.29 47.22 40.15
N ARG A 5 17.80 46.28 40.98
CA ARG A 5 17.89 44.84 40.72
C ARG A 5 16.68 44.44 39.88
N PRO A 6 16.86 43.65 38.81
CA PRO A 6 15.77 42.78 38.38
C PRO A 6 16.14 41.29 38.51
N ALA A 7 15.13 40.54 38.92
CA ALA A 7 15.10 39.09 39.02
C ALA A 7 15.22 38.45 37.64
N GLY A 8 15.97 37.34 37.56
CA GLY A 8 15.98 36.45 36.41
C GLY A 8 15.31 35.14 36.81
N ASP A 9 14.03 35.03 36.50
CA ASP A 9 13.24 33.82 36.68
C ASP A 9 13.66 32.75 35.66
N ARG A 10 13.85 31.52 36.16
CA ARG A 10 14.11 30.30 35.36
C ARG A 10 12.78 29.75 34.87
N GLU A 11 12.56 29.74 33.56
CA GLU A 11 11.44 29.05 32.94
C GLU A 11 11.83 27.61 32.52
N PRO A 12 11.00 26.58 32.82
CA PRO A 12 11.18 25.20 32.36
C PRO A 12 10.55 24.96 30.97
N PRO A 13 10.95 23.89 30.25
CA PRO A 13 10.37 23.54 28.95
C PRO A 13 9.02 22.83 29.12
N GLY A 14 7.96 23.41 28.55
CA GLY A 14 6.62 22.82 28.47
C GLY A 14 6.28 22.39 27.04
N ASP A 15 6.15 21.08 26.89
CA ASP A 15 5.52 20.26 25.86
C ASP A 15 4.31 20.91 25.16
N ARG A 16 4.37 20.96 23.82
CA ARG A 16 3.23 21.30 22.96
C ARG A 16 2.87 20.11 22.10
N GLU A 17 1.91 19.31 22.60
CA GLU A 17 1.21 18.29 21.83
C GLU A 17 0.35 18.94 20.73
N ALA A 18 0.55 18.48 19.50
CA ALA A 18 -0.21 18.90 18.33
C ALA A 18 -1.53 18.11 18.24
N ALA A 19 -2.64 18.81 18.42
CA ALA A 19 -3.97 18.30 18.11
C ALA A 19 -4.18 18.25 16.59
N ALA A 20 -4.32 17.05 16.01
CA ALA A 20 -4.78 16.85 14.65
C ALA A 20 -6.31 16.64 14.66
N GLY A 21 -7.02 17.57 14.01
CA GLY A 21 -8.47 17.60 13.90
C GLY A 21 -9.04 16.42 13.12
N SER A 22 -10.18 15.93 13.62
CA SER A 22 -11.09 15.04 12.90
C SER A 22 -11.94 15.84 11.92
N GLY A 23 -12.06 15.34 10.69
CA GLY A 23 -13.07 15.84 9.76
C GLY A 23 -12.86 15.41 8.31
N ALA A 24 -13.50 14.31 7.92
CA ALA A 24 -14.11 14.18 6.60
C ALA A 24 -15.09 13.00 6.61
N ALA A 25 -16.37 13.31 6.77
CA ALA A 25 -17.45 12.42 6.40
C ALA A 25 -17.63 12.48 4.88
N ALA A 26 -17.63 11.32 4.22
CA ALA A 26 -18.24 11.13 2.91
C ALA A 26 -19.28 10.02 3.07
N GLY A 27 -20.52 10.38 2.75
CA GLY A 27 -21.73 9.60 2.97
C GLY A 27 -21.93 8.40 2.03
N PRO A 28 -23.18 7.89 1.97
CA PRO A 28 -23.45 6.49 1.73
C PRO A 28 -23.72 6.13 0.27
N GLY A 29 -23.37 4.89 -0.07
CA GLY A 29 -24.03 4.09 -1.10
C GLY A 29 -23.36 4.10 -2.47
N SER A 30 -22.84 2.95 -2.87
CA SER A 30 -23.13 2.48 -4.23
C SER A 30 -22.98 0.95 -4.31
N ALA A 31 -24.15 0.33 -4.47
CA ALA A 31 -24.45 -0.82 -5.31
C ALA A 31 -23.35 -1.88 -5.57
N ALA A 32 -23.68 -3.07 -5.08
CA ALA A 32 -23.61 -4.34 -5.79
C ALA A 32 -22.24 -4.85 -6.23
N ALA A 33 -21.91 -5.99 -5.61
CA ALA A 33 -21.22 -7.10 -6.25
C ALA A 33 -21.63 -7.22 -7.73
N ALA A 34 -20.67 -6.96 -8.59
CA ALA A 34 -20.58 -7.57 -9.90
C ALA A 34 -19.14 -8.05 -10.02
N GLY A 35 -18.86 -9.16 -9.33
CA GLY A 35 -17.67 -9.94 -9.67
C GLY A 35 -17.68 -10.22 -11.17
N PRO A 36 -16.51 -10.27 -11.83
CA PRO A 36 -16.43 -10.30 -13.27
C PRO A 36 -17.32 -11.41 -13.80
N ALA A 37 -18.26 -11.04 -14.68
CA ALA A 37 -19.09 -11.98 -15.41
C ALA A 37 -18.16 -13.05 -16.00
N ALA A 38 -18.29 -14.27 -15.48
CA ALA A 38 -17.41 -15.38 -15.77
C ALA A 38 -17.51 -15.72 -17.27
N GLY A 39 -16.61 -15.16 -18.07
CA GLY A 39 -16.05 -15.91 -19.17
C GLY A 39 -15.35 -17.11 -18.55
N SER A 40 -15.85 -18.31 -18.83
CA SER A 40 -15.45 -19.60 -18.25
C SER A 40 -14.01 -20.03 -18.58
N GLU A 41 -13.06 -19.10 -18.66
CA GLU A 41 -11.64 -19.40 -18.81
C GLU A 41 -11.01 -19.52 -17.42
N PRO A 42 -10.27 -20.61 -17.16
CA PRO A 42 -9.71 -20.86 -15.83
C PRO A 42 -8.69 -19.77 -15.49
N VAL A 43 -8.74 -19.29 -14.24
CA VAL A 43 -7.67 -18.47 -13.69
C VAL A 43 -6.42 -19.32 -13.55
N THR A 44 -5.31 -18.87 -14.12
CA THR A 44 -4.02 -19.55 -14.01
C THR A 44 -3.03 -18.69 -13.24
N ILE A 45 -2.33 -19.29 -12.28
CA ILE A 45 -1.24 -18.66 -11.54
C ILE A 45 0.02 -19.48 -11.82
N THR A 46 0.93 -18.91 -12.61
CA THR A 46 2.20 -19.55 -12.96
C THR A 46 3.31 -19.01 -12.07
N VAL A 47 4.06 -19.90 -11.41
CA VAL A 47 5.26 -19.54 -10.68
C VAL A 47 6.43 -19.45 -11.65
N CYS A 48 6.90 -18.25 -11.97
CA CYS A 48 8.08 -18.09 -12.81
C CYS A 48 9.36 -18.43 -12.01
N PRO A 49 10.27 -19.27 -12.53
CA PRO A 49 11.55 -19.56 -11.89
C PRO A 49 12.29 -18.27 -11.52
N ASP A 50 12.72 -18.16 -10.27
CA ASP A 50 13.46 -16.99 -9.75
C ASP A 50 12.75 -15.64 -10.03
N GLY A 51 11.44 -15.68 -10.19
CA GLY A 51 10.64 -14.57 -10.71
C GLY A 51 9.27 -14.42 -10.07
N PRO A 52 8.39 -13.62 -10.70
CA PRO A 52 7.07 -13.27 -10.18
C PRO A 52 6.06 -14.42 -10.26
N LEU A 53 4.87 -14.19 -9.70
CA LEU A 53 3.68 -14.99 -9.98
C LEU A 53 2.93 -14.35 -11.15
N LEU A 54 2.75 -15.10 -12.24
CA LEU A 54 2.05 -14.64 -13.43
C LEU A 54 0.59 -15.11 -13.38
N VAL A 55 -0.32 -14.17 -13.15
CA VAL A 55 -1.77 -14.41 -13.04
C VAL A 55 -2.44 -14.08 -14.37
N ARG A 56 -3.31 -14.96 -14.86
CA ARG A 56 -4.12 -14.74 -16.07
C ARG A 56 -5.56 -15.20 -15.85
N GLY A 57 -6.52 -14.55 -16.49
CA GLY A 57 -7.94 -14.93 -16.49
C GLY A 57 -8.82 -13.89 -15.79
N GLY A 58 -10.07 -14.26 -15.48
CA GLY A 58 -10.98 -13.44 -14.70
C GLY A 58 -10.72 -13.58 -13.20
N TYR A 59 -9.91 -12.69 -12.64
CA TYR A 59 -9.60 -12.67 -11.21
C TYR A 59 -9.93 -11.30 -10.61
N GLU A 60 -10.18 -11.30 -9.30
CA GLU A 60 -10.21 -10.09 -8.48
C GLU A 60 -8.93 -10.06 -7.64
N LEU A 61 -8.28 -8.89 -7.60
CA LEU A 61 -7.11 -8.68 -6.76
C LEU A 61 -7.52 -7.78 -5.61
N LEU A 62 -7.38 -8.29 -4.38
CA LEU A 62 -7.70 -7.57 -3.16
C LEU A 62 -6.43 -7.30 -2.35
N ASP A 63 -6.43 -6.25 -1.54
CA ASP A 63 -5.41 -6.01 -0.52
C ASP A 63 -5.72 -6.77 0.79
N GLY A 64 -4.94 -6.52 1.84
CA GLY A 64 -5.13 -7.16 3.15
C GLY A 64 -6.38 -6.70 3.91
N ASP A 65 -7.04 -5.63 3.46
CA ASP A 65 -8.26 -5.06 4.03
C ASP A 65 -9.48 -5.32 3.11
N ASP A 66 -9.38 -6.34 2.23
CA ASP A 66 -10.39 -6.71 1.23
C ASP A 66 -10.74 -5.61 0.22
N ARG A 67 -9.88 -4.60 0.03
CA ARG A 67 -10.11 -3.53 -0.96
C ARG A 67 -9.62 -3.95 -2.34
N PRO A 68 -10.39 -3.66 -3.41
CA PRO A 68 -10.00 -4.02 -4.76
C PRO A 68 -8.80 -3.18 -5.24
N ILE A 69 -7.85 -3.87 -5.86
CA ILE A 69 -6.70 -3.29 -6.56
C ILE A 69 -6.96 -3.44 -8.06
N ASP A 70 -6.96 -2.33 -8.80
CA ASP A 70 -7.06 -2.38 -10.26
C ASP A 70 -5.73 -2.89 -10.88
N PRO A 71 -5.72 -4.07 -11.54
CA PRO A 71 -4.54 -4.56 -12.23
C PRO A 71 -4.26 -3.83 -13.56
N GLY A 72 -5.22 -3.09 -14.10
CA GLY A 72 -5.14 -2.41 -15.40
C GLY A 72 -5.10 -3.35 -16.62
N ARG A 73 -5.05 -4.67 -16.42
CA ARG A 73 -4.99 -5.68 -17.49
C ARG A 73 -5.38 -7.08 -16.99
N ALA A 74 -5.85 -7.92 -17.91
CA ALA A 74 -6.23 -9.31 -17.65
C ALA A 74 -5.07 -10.27 -17.29
N THR A 75 -3.82 -9.81 -17.39
CA THR A 75 -2.64 -10.61 -17.03
C THR A 75 -1.67 -9.77 -16.21
N VAL A 76 -1.33 -10.19 -15.00
CA VAL A 76 -0.40 -9.44 -14.14
C VAL A 76 0.74 -10.28 -13.62
N ALA A 77 1.85 -9.62 -13.29
CA ALA A 77 2.98 -10.22 -12.62
C ALA A 77 3.03 -9.68 -11.19
N LEU A 78 2.77 -10.54 -10.20
CA LEU A 78 2.83 -10.19 -8.79
C LEU A 78 4.23 -10.42 -8.23
N CYS A 79 4.67 -9.50 -7.38
CA CYS A 79 5.96 -9.56 -6.75
C CYS A 79 6.04 -10.74 -5.78
N ARG A 80 7.00 -11.64 -6.03
CA ARG A 80 7.34 -12.75 -5.12
C ARG A 80 8.62 -12.51 -4.33
N CYS A 81 9.48 -11.60 -4.81
CA CYS A 81 10.83 -11.40 -4.26
C CYS A 81 10.94 -10.33 -3.16
N GLY A 82 9.87 -9.57 -2.88
CA GLY A 82 9.88 -8.47 -1.91
C GLY A 82 10.60 -7.18 -2.35
N ALA A 83 11.41 -7.22 -3.40
CA ALA A 83 12.25 -6.09 -3.83
C ALA A 83 11.56 -5.07 -4.76
N SER A 84 10.31 -5.29 -5.18
CA SER A 84 9.62 -4.37 -6.09
C SER A 84 9.34 -3.02 -5.44
N ALA A 85 9.46 -1.94 -6.21
CA ALA A 85 9.07 -0.59 -5.81
C ALA A 85 7.56 -0.31 -6.03
N ILE A 86 6.87 -1.14 -6.82
CA ILE A 86 5.45 -0.97 -7.20
C ILE A 86 4.58 -2.13 -6.69
N LYS A 87 4.79 -2.55 -5.45
CA LYS A 87 4.02 -3.64 -4.83
C LYS A 87 2.51 -3.35 -4.93
N PRO A 88 1.67 -4.37 -5.18
CA PRO A 88 1.98 -5.80 -5.22
C PRO A 88 2.58 -6.29 -6.55
N PHE A 89 2.79 -5.43 -7.54
CA PHE A 89 3.26 -5.80 -8.87
C PHE A 89 4.78 -5.98 -8.95
N CYS A 90 5.22 -6.73 -9.96
CA CYS A 90 6.62 -6.93 -10.28
C CYS A 90 7.11 -5.87 -11.29
N ASP A 91 8.19 -5.16 -10.94
CA ASP A 91 8.93 -4.20 -11.79
C ASP A 91 10.23 -4.78 -12.39
N GLY A 92 10.51 -6.06 -12.15
CA GLY A 92 11.76 -6.70 -12.57
C GLY A 92 12.89 -6.63 -11.53
N SER A 93 12.67 -6.02 -10.36
CA SER A 93 13.67 -5.95 -9.28
C SER A 93 14.15 -7.31 -8.79
N HIS A 94 13.41 -8.40 -9.03
CA HIS A 94 13.84 -9.77 -8.73
C HIS A 94 15.17 -10.14 -9.40
N LYS A 95 15.46 -9.60 -10.60
CA LYS A 95 16.73 -9.84 -11.31
C LYS A 95 17.90 -9.19 -10.57
N ARG A 96 17.73 -7.93 -10.19
CA ARG A 96 18.73 -7.14 -9.45
C ARG A 96 18.96 -7.69 -8.05
N ALA A 97 17.88 -8.11 -7.37
CA ALA A 97 17.92 -8.73 -6.06
C ALA A 97 18.46 -10.18 -6.09
N ARG A 98 18.74 -10.74 -7.28
CA ARG A 98 19.19 -12.13 -7.47
C ARG A 98 18.29 -13.12 -6.72
N PHE A 99 16.99 -12.90 -6.80
CA PHE A 99 16.00 -13.76 -6.14
C PHE A 99 16.20 -15.22 -6.58
N ARG A 100 16.03 -16.16 -5.64
CA ARG A 100 16.15 -17.60 -5.86
C ARG A 100 14.98 -18.27 -5.17
N ALA A 101 14.11 -18.88 -5.97
CA ALA A 101 12.96 -19.64 -5.48
C ALA A 101 12.53 -20.59 -6.60
N ARG A 102 13.19 -21.75 -6.62
CA ARG A 102 12.87 -22.88 -7.48
C ARG A 102 11.78 -23.72 -6.85
#